data_AF-A0A7S0EAA5-F1
#
_entry.id   AF-A0A7S0EAA5-F1
#
_cell.length_a   1.000
_cell.length_b   1.000
_cell.length_c   1.000
_cell.angle_alpha   90.00
_cell.angle_beta   90.00
_cell.angle_gamma   90.00
#
_symmetry.space_group_name_H-M   'P 1'
#
loop_
_entity.id
_entity.type
_entity.pdbx_description
1 polymer ?
#
loop_
_entity_poly.entity_id
_entity_poly.type
_entity_poly.pdbx_seq_one_letter_code
_entity_poly.pdbx_strand_id
1 'polypeptide(L)'
;RSPTIISAPSSLLSSSATKKLDMPSLDVGSCLSALQGAQGDQERVLRLARACVPPLGEKASKGEAGRVGVIGGSFEYTGAPFFAACTSLRTGSDIVHIFCETRAGGPIKSYSPELIVHPLLLASDDMTLSPTAKEERAEAGYQQMSEWVGRLDGILLGPGLGRDELVLGACSKLLVRVAELGTPTILDADGLYILTQALREGGGGSSEQRR
;
A
#
# COMPACT_ATOMS: atom_id res chain seq x y z
N ARG A 1 -24.57 2.64 10.37
CA ARG A 1 -23.36 2.16 11.08
C ARG A 1 -22.21 3.04 10.61
N SER A 2 -21.79 3.97 11.45
CA SER A 2 -20.77 4.97 11.13
C SER A 2 -19.38 4.29 11.03
N PRO A 3 -18.50 4.69 10.10
CA PRO A 3 -17.13 4.20 10.09
C PRO A 3 -16.37 4.78 11.28
N THR A 4 -15.77 3.91 12.10
CA THR A 4 -14.87 4.31 13.18
C THR A 4 -13.51 4.64 12.56
N ILE A 5 -13.17 5.93 12.52
CA ILE A 5 -11.80 6.37 12.25
C ILE A 5 -11.03 6.20 13.56
N ILE A 6 -10.07 5.27 13.59
CA ILE A 6 -9.16 5.09 14.73
C ILE A 6 -8.11 6.20 14.63
N SER A 7 -8.23 7.25 15.45
CA SER A 7 -7.17 8.24 15.62
C SER A 7 -6.10 7.68 16.55
N ALA A 8 -4.86 7.63 16.10
CA ALA A 8 -3.72 7.29 16.96
C ALA A 8 -3.55 8.35 18.08
N PRO A 9 -3.15 7.96 19.30
CA PRO A 9 -2.92 8.89 20.40
C PRO A 9 -1.72 9.80 20.11
N SER A 10 -1.87 11.08 20.43
CA SER A 10 -0.94 12.19 20.15
C SER A 10 0.43 12.10 20.82
N SER A 11 0.70 11.04 21.60
CA SER A 11 1.88 10.90 22.46
C SER A 11 3.03 10.08 21.85
N LEU A 12 2.89 9.58 20.62
CA LEU A 12 3.92 8.75 19.94
C LEU A 12 4.73 9.50 18.86
N LEU A 13 4.51 10.80 18.66
CA LEU A 13 5.30 11.62 17.75
C LEU A 13 6.62 12.05 18.41
N SER A 14 7.58 11.13 18.42
CA SER A 14 8.98 11.43 18.76
C SER A 14 9.64 12.21 17.62
N SER A 15 10.28 13.32 17.99
CA SER A 15 10.97 14.26 17.12
C SER A 15 12.29 13.70 16.59
N SER A 16 12.28 12.98 15.48
CA SER A 16 13.46 12.84 14.60
C SER A 16 13.11 12.24 13.25
N ALA A 17 12.91 13.12 12.27
CA ALA A 17 13.20 12.98 10.84
C ALA A 17 12.33 13.97 10.03
N THR A 18 12.46 15.26 10.33
CA THR A 18 11.90 16.33 9.50
C THR A 18 12.74 16.48 8.23
N LYS A 19 12.39 15.70 7.21
CA LYS A 19 12.58 16.00 5.78
C LYS A 19 11.92 14.91 4.95
N LYS A 20 10.59 14.88 4.95
CA LYS A 20 9.81 14.06 4.03
C LYS A 20 8.60 14.86 3.56
N LEU A 21 8.85 15.62 2.49
CA LEU A 21 7.90 16.19 1.53
C LEU A 21 6.80 17.10 2.10
N ASP A 22 6.94 18.40 1.87
CA ASP A 22 5.81 19.31 1.60
C ASP A 22 5.10 18.85 0.32
N MET A 23 4.47 17.68 0.33
CA MET A 23 3.15 17.61 -0.30
C MET A 23 2.29 18.55 0.54
N PRO A 24 1.42 19.40 -0.03
CA PRO A 24 0.41 20.04 0.81
C PRO A 24 -0.27 18.88 1.53
N SER A 25 -0.01 18.79 2.85
CA SER A 25 -0.81 17.95 3.72
C SER A 25 -2.23 18.25 3.28
N LEU A 26 -2.99 17.21 2.97
CA LEU A 26 -4.38 17.39 2.59
C LEU A 26 -5.00 18.19 3.74
N ASP A 27 -5.10 19.51 3.57
CA ASP A 27 -5.31 20.39 4.69
C ASP A 27 -6.75 20.12 5.06
N VAL A 28 -6.94 19.50 6.20
CA VAL A 28 -8.28 19.16 6.67
C VAL A 28 -9.11 20.45 6.73
N GLY A 29 -8.48 21.61 6.96
CA GLY A 29 -9.05 22.94 6.81
C GLY A 29 -9.57 23.24 5.39
N SER A 30 -8.75 23.04 4.36
CA SER A 30 -9.15 23.15 2.95
C SER A 30 -10.28 22.19 2.54
N CYS A 31 -10.30 20.97 3.09
CA CYS A 31 -11.38 20.02 2.85
C CYS A 31 -12.67 20.44 3.56
N LEU A 32 -12.58 20.90 4.80
CA LEU A 32 -13.72 21.41 5.57
C LEU A 32 -14.28 22.70 4.96
N SER A 33 -13.44 23.58 4.42
CA SER A 33 -13.88 24.78 3.71
C SER A 33 -14.57 24.42 2.38
N ALA A 34 -14.07 23.42 1.64
CA ALA A 34 -14.73 22.91 0.44
C ALA A 34 -16.14 22.37 0.73
N LEU A 35 -16.39 21.86 1.93
CA LEU A 35 -17.71 21.35 2.36
C LEU A 35 -18.71 22.45 2.74
N GLN A 36 -18.28 23.70 2.94
CA GLN A 36 -19.17 24.79 3.35
C GLN A 36 -20.25 25.05 2.30
N GLY A 37 -21.52 25.03 2.71
CA GLY A 37 -22.66 25.31 1.84
C GLY A 37 -23.02 24.20 0.85
N ALA A 38 -22.44 23.00 0.98
CA ALA A 38 -22.88 21.84 0.21
C ALA A 38 -24.24 21.33 0.76
N GLN A 39 -25.23 21.25 -0.12
CA GLN A 39 -26.58 20.78 0.19
C GLN A 39 -26.75 19.35 -0.32
N GLY A 40 -26.36 18.38 0.50
CA GLY A 40 -26.50 16.95 0.23
C GLY A 40 -25.18 16.18 0.11
N ASP A 41 -25.24 14.87 0.33
CA ASP A 41 -24.05 14.03 0.47
C ASP A 41 -23.26 13.89 -0.84
N GLN A 42 -23.93 13.83 -1.98
CA GLN A 42 -23.27 13.75 -3.30
C GLN A 42 -22.44 14.99 -3.59
N GLU A 43 -22.97 16.17 -3.31
CA GLU A 43 -22.25 17.43 -3.52
C GLU A 43 -21.02 17.51 -2.60
N ARG A 44 -21.15 17.08 -1.35
CA ARG A 44 -20.03 17.02 -0.39
C ARG A 44 -18.90 16.13 -0.89
N VAL A 45 -19.24 14.94 -1.38
CA VAL A 45 -18.24 14.00 -1.93
C VAL A 45 -17.54 14.60 -3.15
N LEU A 46 -18.28 15.20 -4.08
CA LEU A 46 -17.70 15.81 -5.27
C LEU A 46 -16.78 16.99 -4.93
N ARG A 47 -17.15 17.82 -3.96
CA ARG A 47 -16.32 18.94 -3.51
C ARG A 47 -15.05 18.48 -2.81
N LEU A 48 -15.13 17.45 -1.97
CA LEU A 48 -13.94 16.83 -1.36
C LEU A 48 -13.04 16.21 -2.44
N ALA A 49 -13.59 15.43 -3.36
CA ALA A 49 -12.82 14.83 -4.44
C ALA A 49 -12.06 15.88 -5.25
N ARG A 50 -12.72 17.00 -5.59
CA ARG A 50 -12.08 18.12 -6.28
C ARG A 50 -10.96 18.77 -5.46
N ALA A 51 -11.13 18.91 -4.15
CA ALA A 51 -10.11 19.47 -3.27
C ALA A 51 -8.88 18.57 -3.13
N CYS A 52 -9.03 17.25 -3.33
CA CYS A 52 -7.93 16.29 -3.29
C CYS A 52 -7.08 16.24 -4.57
N VAL A 53 -7.53 16.81 -5.69
CA VAL A 53 -6.77 16.78 -6.95
C VAL A 53 -5.69 17.87 -6.91
N PRO A 54 -4.39 17.51 -6.98
CA PRO A 54 -3.33 18.50 -6.99
C PRO A 54 -3.37 19.34 -8.28
N PRO A 55 -3.09 20.65 -8.22
CA PRO A 55 -3.01 21.48 -9.42
C PRO A 55 -1.82 21.08 -10.28
N LEU A 56 -1.98 21.11 -11.60
CA LEU A 56 -0.88 20.92 -12.54
C LEU A 56 -0.03 22.20 -12.59
N GLY A 57 1.26 22.09 -12.24
CA GLY A 57 2.20 23.20 -12.25
C GLY A 57 3.19 23.09 -13.42
N GLU A 58 3.48 24.20 -14.08
CA GLU A 58 4.46 24.24 -15.20
C GLU A 58 5.88 23.84 -14.81
N LYS A 59 6.21 23.93 -13.51
CA LYS A 59 7.51 23.58 -12.94
C LYS A 59 7.53 22.23 -12.21
N ALA A 60 6.41 21.50 -12.23
CA ALA A 60 6.30 20.24 -11.53
C ALA A 60 7.24 19.20 -12.14
N SER A 61 7.95 18.46 -11.29
CA SER A 61 8.86 17.39 -11.69
C SER A 61 8.24 16.01 -11.48
N LYS A 62 8.71 15.01 -12.24
CA LYS A 62 8.17 13.64 -12.18
C LYS A 62 8.30 13.07 -10.77
N GLY A 63 7.17 12.63 -10.21
CA GLY A 63 7.07 12.07 -8.87
C GLY A 63 6.51 13.05 -7.84
N GLU A 64 6.27 14.31 -8.21
CA GLU A 64 5.61 15.30 -7.35
C GLU A 64 4.08 15.13 -7.34
N ALA A 65 3.48 14.59 -8.41
CA ALA A 65 2.05 14.25 -8.43
C ALA A 65 1.74 12.84 -7.89
N GLY A 66 2.70 12.25 -7.17
CA GLY A 66 2.52 11.04 -6.39
C GLY A 66 3.19 9.79 -6.97
N ARG A 67 3.82 9.04 -6.06
CA ARG A 67 4.45 7.73 -6.29
C ARG A 67 3.69 6.66 -5.53
N VAL A 68 3.02 5.77 -6.25
CA VAL A 68 2.15 4.75 -5.66
C VAL A 68 2.80 3.37 -5.77
N GLY A 69 2.75 2.60 -4.68
CA GLY A 69 3.14 1.18 -4.68
C GLY A 69 1.93 0.27 -4.55
N VAL A 70 1.79 -0.70 -5.46
CA VAL A 70 0.81 -1.76 -5.37
C VAL A 70 1.54 -3.06 -5.03
N ILE A 71 1.25 -3.63 -3.86
CA ILE A 71 1.81 -4.90 -3.41
C ILE A 71 0.74 -5.97 -3.58
N GLY A 72 0.93 -6.86 -4.52
CA GLY A 72 -0.07 -7.82 -4.95
C GLY A 72 0.38 -8.60 -6.18
N GLY A 73 -0.49 -9.46 -6.67
CA GLY A 73 -0.15 -10.37 -7.77
C GLY A 73 0.53 -11.64 -7.28
N SER A 74 0.02 -12.74 -7.82
CA SER A 74 0.44 -14.11 -7.60
C SER A 74 0.44 -14.83 -8.95
N PHE A 75 0.86 -16.09 -8.95
CA PHE A 75 0.92 -16.91 -10.15
C PHE A 75 -0.41 -16.90 -10.94
N GLU A 76 -1.54 -17.04 -10.25
CA GLU A 76 -2.87 -17.03 -10.87
C GLU A 76 -3.46 -15.62 -11.06
N TYR A 77 -3.20 -14.70 -10.13
CA TYR A 77 -3.91 -13.41 -10.07
C TYR A 77 -3.05 -12.23 -10.52
N THR A 78 -2.63 -12.24 -11.78
CA THR A 78 -1.81 -11.16 -12.38
C THR A 78 -2.60 -9.91 -12.74
N GLY A 79 -3.90 -10.03 -13.02
CA GLY A 79 -4.74 -8.91 -13.48
C GLY A 79 -5.13 -7.92 -12.38
N ALA A 80 -5.37 -8.41 -11.17
CA ALA A 80 -5.79 -7.57 -10.03
C ALA A 80 -4.80 -6.42 -9.71
N PRO A 81 -3.49 -6.67 -9.52
CA PRO A 81 -2.54 -5.59 -9.27
C PRO A 81 -2.40 -4.65 -10.48
N PHE A 82 -2.54 -5.17 -11.71
CA PHE A 82 -2.49 -4.35 -12.92
C PHE A 82 -3.63 -3.34 -12.98
N PHE A 83 -4.88 -3.76 -12.74
CA PHE A 83 -6.02 -2.84 -12.78
C PHE A 83 -5.93 -1.75 -11.71
N ALA A 84 -5.48 -2.10 -10.50
CA ALA A 84 -5.27 -1.12 -9.45
C ALA A 84 -4.19 -0.10 -9.83
N ALA A 85 -3.04 -0.59 -10.33
CA ALA A 85 -1.92 0.26 -10.71
C ALA A 85 -2.22 1.15 -11.92
N CYS A 86 -2.84 0.59 -12.97
CA CYS A 86 -3.26 1.33 -14.16
C CYS A 86 -4.31 2.39 -13.80
N THR A 87 -5.23 2.09 -12.89
CA THR A 87 -6.19 3.08 -12.39
C THR A 87 -5.48 4.24 -11.72
N SER A 88 -4.46 3.98 -10.89
CA SER A 88 -3.66 5.02 -10.23
C SER A 88 -3.01 5.98 -11.26
N LEU A 89 -2.39 5.43 -12.31
CA LEU A 89 -1.84 6.24 -13.42
C LEU A 89 -2.95 7.08 -14.07
N ARG A 90 -4.08 6.46 -14.40
CA ARG A 90 -5.22 7.15 -15.06
C ARG A 90 -5.87 8.22 -14.17
N THR A 91 -5.75 8.11 -12.85
CA THR A 91 -6.22 9.13 -11.91
C THR A 91 -5.20 10.23 -11.64
N GLY A 92 -3.99 10.14 -12.23
CA GLY A 92 -3.00 11.22 -12.22
C GLY A 92 -1.74 10.97 -11.40
N SER A 93 -1.48 9.75 -10.93
CA SER A 93 -0.19 9.42 -10.30
C SER A 93 0.94 9.44 -11.34
N ASP A 94 2.08 10.02 -10.99
CA ASP A 94 3.24 10.14 -11.90
C ASP A 94 3.98 8.80 -12.08
N ILE A 95 4.13 8.05 -10.99
CA ILE A 95 4.93 6.83 -10.96
C ILE A 95 4.17 5.76 -10.18
N VAL A 96 4.00 4.59 -10.79
CA VAL A 96 3.36 3.46 -10.15
C VAL A 96 4.26 2.23 -10.20
N HIS A 97 4.52 1.69 -9.02
CA HIS A 97 5.32 0.49 -8.80
C HIS A 97 4.39 -0.67 -8.48
N ILE A 98 4.61 -1.84 -9.08
CA ILE A 98 3.96 -3.10 -8.67
C ILE A 98 5.02 -4.00 -8.05
N PHE A 99 4.80 -4.43 -6.81
CA PHE A 99 5.59 -5.45 -6.14
C PHE A 99 4.78 -6.73 -6.13
N CYS A 100 5.28 -7.76 -6.83
CA CYS A 100 4.52 -8.97 -7.09
C CYS A 100 5.36 -10.23 -6.89
N GLU A 101 4.67 -11.37 -6.89
CA GLU A 101 5.30 -12.67 -6.97
C GLU A 101 6.14 -12.80 -8.25
N THR A 102 7.23 -13.56 -8.14
CA THR A 102 8.25 -13.67 -9.19
C THR A 102 7.67 -14.04 -10.56
N ARG A 103 6.82 -15.06 -10.63
CA ARG A 103 6.21 -15.57 -11.87
C ARG A 103 5.12 -14.64 -12.40
N ALA A 104 4.44 -13.89 -11.54
CA ALA A 104 3.48 -12.86 -11.93
C ALA A 104 4.11 -11.68 -12.70
N GLY A 105 5.40 -11.41 -12.47
CA GLY A 105 6.07 -10.24 -13.05
C GLY A 105 6.13 -10.22 -14.58
N GLY A 106 6.33 -11.37 -15.22
CA GLY A 106 6.36 -11.48 -16.68
C GLY A 106 5.02 -11.08 -17.33
N PRO A 107 3.91 -11.74 -16.97
CA PRO A 107 2.58 -11.38 -17.43
C PRO A 107 2.22 -9.92 -17.17
N ILE A 108 2.44 -9.39 -15.95
CA ILE A 108 2.07 -8.01 -15.61
C ILE A 108 2.84 -6.99 -16.48
N LYS A 109 4.14 -7.21 -16.71
CA LYS A 109 4.96 -6.35 -17.60
C LYS A 109 4.45 -6.35 -19.04
N SER A 110 3.80 -7.43 -19.49
CA SER A 110 3.25 -7.51 -20.85
C SER A 110 1.98 -6.69 -21.05
N TYR A 111 1.28 -6.29 -19.97
CA TYR A 111 0.03 -5.54 -20.07
C TYR A 111 0.25 -4.04 -20.36
N SER A 112 1.33 -3.44 -19.86
CA SER A 112 1.66 -2.03 -20.14
C SER A 112 3.14 -1.74 -19.89
N PRO A 113 3.81 -0.97 -20.77
CA PRO A 113 5.18 -0.51 -20.55
C PRO A 113 5.31 0.66 -19.56
N GLU A 114 4.20 1.26 -19.12
CA GLU A 114 4.21 2.43 -18.22
C GLU A 114 4.47 2.05 -16.75
N LEU A 115 4.15 0.82 -16.38
CA LEU A 115 4.22 0.33 -15.00
C LEU A 115 5.62 -0.19 -14.67
N ILE A 116 6.11 0.16 -13.48
CA ILE A 116 7.40 -0.35 -13.00
C ILE A 116 7.13 -1.60 -12.15
N VAL A 117 7.40 -2.78 -12.71
CA VAL A 117 7.07 -4.06 -12.08
C VAL A 117 8.31 -4.72 -11.46
N HIS A 118 8.23 -4.97 -10.16
CA HIS A 118 9.24 -5.54 -9.28
C HIS A 118 8.83 -6.96 -8.84
N PRO A 119 9.34 -8.02 -9.49
CA PRO A 119 9.06 -9.41 -9.10
C PRO A 119 9.92 -9.82 -7.90
N LEU A 120 9.52 -9.38 -6.70
CA LEU A 120 10.33 -9.52 -5.47
C LEU A 120 9.76 -10.51 -4.46
N LEU A 121 8.49 -10.89 -4.58
CA LEU A 121 7.87 -11.86 -3.69
C LEU A 121 8.17 -13.28 -4.20
N LEU A 122 8.48 -14.18 -3.28
CA LEU A 122 8.73 -15.59 -3.56
C LEU A 122 7.61 -16.42 -2.94
N ALA A 123 6.99 -17.28 -3.75
CA ALA A 123 6.01 -18.24 -3.28
C ALA A 123 6.70 -19.51 -2.74
N SER A 124 6.08 -20.15 -1.75
CA SER A 124 6.61 -21.35 -1.08
C SER A 124 6.72 -22.57 -2.00
N ASP A 125 5.88 -22.64 -3.03
CA ASP A 125 5.78 -23.74 -4.00
C ASP A 125 6.88 -23.73 -5.08
N ASP A 126 7.79 -22.75 -5.07
CA ASP A 126 8.89 -22.70 -6.04
C ASP A 126 9.86 -23.87 -5.84
N MET A 127 9.79 -24.90 -6.68
CA MET A 127 10.63 -26.11 -6.55
C MET A 127 12.06 -25.93 -7.11
N THR A 128 12.40 -24.75 -7.65
CA THR A 128 13.71 -24.51 -8.27
C THR A 128 14.81 -24.17 -7.27
N LEU A 129 14.44 -23.88 -6.01
CA LEU A 129 15.35 -23.41 -4.97
C LEU A 129 15.41 -24.37 -3.77
N SER A 130 16.58 -24.51 -3.18
CA SER A 130 16.74 -25.17 -1.87
C SER A 130 16.02 -24.37 -0.78
N PRO A 131 15.63 -25.00 0.35
CA PRO A 131 15.00 -24.28 1.47
C PRO A 131 15.78 -23.05 1.95
N THR A 132 17.11 -23.19 2.09
CA THR A 132 17.99 -22.07 2.47
C THR A 132 17.98 -20.93 1.45
N ALA A 133 18.04 -21.27 0.15
CA ALA A 133 18.00 -20.26 -0.92
C ALA A 133 16.63 -19.56 -1.00
N LYS A 134 15.52 -20.24 -0.64
CA LYS A 134 14.20 -19.62 -0.55
C LYS A 134 14.16 -18.56 0.55
N GLU A 135 14.68 -18.87 1.73
CA GLU A 135 14.71 -17.94 2.86
C GLU A 135 15.56 -16.70 2.53
N GLU A 136 16.77 -16.91 2.00
CA GLU A 136 17.67 -15.82 1.59
C GLU A 136 17.02 -14.93 0.53
N ARG A 137 16.36 -15.53 -0.47
CA ARG A 137 15.68 -14.79 -1.53
C ARG A 137 14.46 -14.04 -1.03
N ALA A 138 13.64 -14.64 -0.17
CA ALA A 138 12.48 -14.01 0.43
C ALA A 138 12.91 -12.80 1.28
N GLU A 139 13.99 -12.95 2.07
CA GLU A 139 14.54 -11.86 2.87
C GLU A 139 15.11 -10.74 1.97
N ALA A 140 15.85 -11.07 0.93
CA ALA A 140 16.35 -10.09 -0.03
C ALA A 140 15.21 -9.30 -0.72
N GLY A 141 14.13 -9.99 -1.09
CA GLY A 141 12.92 -9.36 -1.63
C GLY A 141 12.27 -8.39 -0.65
N TYR A 142 12.14 -8.79 0.62
CA TYR A 142 11.65 -7.93 1.70
C TYR A 142 12.53 -6.69 1.89
N GLN A 143 13.86 -6.84 1.92
CA GLN A 143 14.78 -5.71 2.10
C GLN A 143 14.63 -4.70 0.95
N GLN A 144 14.58 -5.17 -0.30
CA GLN A 144 14.37 -4.30 -1.45
C GLN A 144 13.02 -3.57 -1.40
N MET A 145 11.93 -4.27 -1.03
CA MET A 145 10.63 -3.60 -0.84
C MET A 145 10.68 -2.55 0.27
N SER A 146 11.37 -2.85 1.38
CA SER A 146 11.51 -1.96 2.53
C SER A 146 12.23 -0.65 2.18
N GLU A 147 13.22 -0.70 1.30
CA GLU A 147 13.88 0.50 0.77
C GLU A 147 12.91 1.37 -0.07
N TRP A 148 12.00 0.75 -0.81
CA TRP A 148 11.01 1.46 -1.62
C TRP A 148 9.93 2.16 -0.80
N VAL A 149 9.46 1.57 0.31
CA VAL A 149 8.42 2.17 1.17
C VAL A 149 8.74 3.62 1.55
N GLY A 150 10.02 3.92 1.82
CA GLY A 150 10.49 5.25 2.14
C GLY A 150 10.32 6.28 1.01
N ARG A 151 10.14 5.85 -0.23
CA ARG A 151 10.06 6.69 -1.44
C ARG A 151 8.65 6.80 -2.01
N LEU A 152 7.71 6.01 -1.51
CA LEU A 152 6.32 6.00 -1.95
C LEU A 152 5.49 6.97 -1.13
N ASP A 153 4.55 7.62 -1.80
CA ASP A 153 3.61 8.56 -1.20
C ASP A 153 2.31 7.85 -0.77
N GLY A 154 2.03 6.67 -1.33
CA GLY A 154 0.94 5.80 -0.91
C GLY A 154 1.13 4.34 -1.33
N ILE A 155 0.55 3.43 -0.56
CA ILE A 155 0.64 1.99 -0.79
C ILE A 155 -0.75 1.36 -0.84
N LEU A 156 -0.97 0.46 -1.78
CA LEU A 156 -2.10 -0.46 -1.81
C LEU A 156 -1.56 -1.89 -1.62
N LEU A 157 -2.05 -2.61 -0.62
CA LEU A 157 -1.59 -3.96 -0.31
C LEU A 157 -2.74 -4.96 -0.37
N GLY A 158 -2.55 -6.03 -1.16
CA GLY A 158 -3.40 -7.21 -1.18
C GLY A 158 -4.03 -7.65 -2.52
N PRO A 159 -4.25 -6.79 -3.55
CA PRO A 159 -4.90 -7.23 -4.78
C PRO A 159 -4.19 -8.41 -5.46
N GLY A 160 -4.83 -9.59 -5.47
CA GLY A 160 -4.29 -10.80 -6.08
C GLY A 160 -3.04 -11.35 -5.40
N LEU A 161 -2.78 -11.02 -4.13
CA LEU A 161 -1.59 -11.51 -3.41
C LEU A 161 -1.63 -13.03 -3.19
N GLY A 162 -2.83 -13.60 -3.09
CA GLY A 162 -3.01 -15.01 -2.76
C GLY A 162 -2.78 -15.29 -1.28
N ARG A 163 -2.65 -16.56 -0.93
CA ARG A 163 -2.54 -17.03 0.47
C ARG A 163 -1.30 -17.88 0.74
N ASP A 164 -0.28 -17.72 -0.08
CA ASP A 164 1.00 -18.37 0.12
C ASP A 164 1.68 -17.85 1.40
N GLU A 165 2.15 -18.75 2.26
CA GLU A 165 2.65 -18.40 3.59
C GLU A 165 3.90 -17.53 3.55
N LEU A 166 4.83 -17.75 2.60
CA LEU A 166 6.04 -16.93 2.49
C LEU A 166 5.69 -15.52 2.02
N VAL A 167 4.80 -15.41 1.04
CA VAL A 167 4.31 -14.11 0.54
C VAL A 167 3.59 -13.34 1.66
N LEU A 168 2.64 -13.99 2.34
CA LEU A 168 1.90 -13.37 3.45
C LEU A 168 2.83 -12.96 4.59
N GLY A 169 3.84 -13.77 4.91
CA GLY A 169 4.85 -13.47 5.93
C GLY A 169 5.67 -12.23 5.57
N ALA A 170 6.15 -12.13 4.32
CA ALA A 170 6.89 -10.96 3.84
C ALA A 170 6.03 -9.69 3.86
N CYS A 171 4.77 -9.78 3.42
CA CYS A 171 3.84 -8.66 3.43
C CYS A 171 3.45 -8.22 4.86
N SER A 172 3.34 -9.16 5.80
CA SER A 172 3.09 -8.86 7.22
C SER A 172 4.25 -8.07 7.82
N LYS A 173 5.50 -8.51 7.59
CA LYS A 173 6.71 -7.76 7.99
C LYS A 173 6.73 -6.36 7.36
N LEU A 174 6.42 -6.27 6.07
CA LEU A 174 6.40 -5.00 5.34
C LEU A 174 5.34 -4.04 5.90
N LEU A 175 4.17 -4.54 6.31
CA LEU A 175 3.10 -3.72 6.89
C LEU A 175 3.55 -3.06 8.21
N VAL A 176 4.33 -3.78 9.04
CA VAL A 176 4.95 -3.20 10.24
C VAL A 176 5.89 -2.06 9.84
N ARG A 177 6.76 -2.29 8.86
CA ARG A 177 7.70 -1.27 8.37
C ARG A 177 6.99 -0.02 7.80
N VAL A 178 5.91 -0.24 7.08
CA VAL A 178 5.04 0.82 6.54
C VAL A 178 4.42 1.64 7.66
N ALA A 179 3.95 0.99 8.73
CA ALA A 179 3.41 1.66 9.90
C ALA A 179 4.46 2.49 10.64
N GLU A 180 5.68 1.97 10.82
CA GLU A 180 6.80 2.71 11.42
C GLU A 180 7.14 4.00 10.66
N LEU A 181 7.09 3.94 9.32
CA LEU A 181 7.39 5.08 8.45
C LEU A 181 6.20 6.03 8.26
N GLY A 182 5.02 5.67 8.78
CA GLY A 182 3.80 6.46 8.63
C GLY A 182 3.32 6.61 7.18
N THR A 183 3.68 5.67 6.29
CA THR A 183 3.30 5.77 4.88
C THR A 183 1.80 5.45 4.71
N PRO A 184 1.00 6.34 4.08
CA PRO A 184 -0.42 6.09 3.83
C PRO A 184 -0.66 4.77 3.11
N THR A 185 -1.53 3.93 3.65
CA THR A 185 -1.72 2.55 3.16
C THR A 185 -3.18 2.16 3.10
N ILE A 186 -3.57 1.59 1.96
CA ILE A 186 -4.88 0.98 1.71
C ILE A 186 -4.69 -0.53 1.77
N LEU A 187 -5.52 -1.20 2.56
CA LEU A 187 -5.58 -2.66 2.64
C LEU A 187 -6.82 -3.13 1.89
N ASP A 188 -6.62 -3.98 0.89
CA ASP A 188 -7.70 -4.57 0.10
C ASP A 188 -7.49 -6.08 -0.04
N ALA A 189 -8.54 -6.83 -0.33
CA ALA A 189 -8.49 -8.28 -0.57
C ALA A 189 -7.64 -9.05 0.48
N ASP A 190 -6.56 -9.71 0.06
CA ASP A 190 -5.68 -10.48 0.95
C ASP A 190 -4.91 -9.61 1.95
N GLY A 191 -4.84 -8.30 1.74
CA GLY A 191 -4.35 -7.35 2.74
C GLY A 191 -5.26 -7.26 3.98
N LEU A 192 -6.58 -7.34 3.77
CA LEU A 192 -7.53 -7.45 4.89
C LEU A 192 -7.42 -8.81 5.59
N TYR A 193 -7.08 -9.86 4.84
CA TYR A 193 -6.81 -11.17 5.42
C TYR A 193 -5.60 -11.12 6.37
N ILE A 194 -4.48 -10.53 5.94
CA ILE A 194 -3.28 -10.33 6.78
C ILE A 194 -3.65 -9.60 8.09
N LEU A 195 -4.37 -8.48 7.98
CA LEU A 195 -4.82 -7.71 9.15
C LEU A 195 -5.68 -8.56 10.09
N THR A 196 -6.60 -9.34 9.54
CA THR A 196 -7.50 -10.18 10.33
C THR A 196 -6.75 -11.27 11.10
N GLN A 197 -5.71 -11.88 10.51
CA GLN A 197 -4.88 -12.85 11.20
C GLN A 197 -4.10 -12.21 12.35
N ALA A 198 -3.45 -11.07 12.09
CA ALA A 198 -2.72 -10.32 13.12
C ALA A 198 -3.61 -9.93 14.31
N LEU A 199 -4.86 -9.51 14.07
CA LEU A 199 -5.81 -9.18 15.14
C LEU A 199 -6.23 -10.40 15.96
N ARG A 200 -6.36 -11.58 15.34
CA ARG A 200 -6.70 -12.83 16.04
C ARG A 200 -5.56 -13.30 16.95
N GLU A 201 -4.34 -13.25 16.44
CA GLU A 201 -3.14 -13.61 17.19
C GLU A 201 -2.89 -12.64 18.36
N GLY A 202 -3.10 -11.33 18.16
CA GLY A 202 -3.00 -10.33 19.23
C GLY A 202 -4.15 -10.37 20.24
N GLY A 203 -5.35 -10.80 19.84
CA GLY A 203 -6.53 -10.90 20.70
C GLY A 203 -6.63 -12.18 21.53
N GLY A 204 -5.87 -13.23 21.18
CA GLY A 204 -5.88 -14.53 21.85
C GLY A 204 -5.27 -14.54 23.26
N GLY A 205 -4.48 -13.53 23.62
CA GLY A 205 -3.72 -13.48 24.89
C GLY A 205 -4.51 -13.22 26.17
N SER A 206 -5.85 -13.27 26.17
CA SER A 206 -6.64 -12.91 27.37
C SER A 206 -7.90 -13.77 27.64
N SER A 207 -8.10 -14.88 26.93
CA SER A 207 -9.29 -15.72 27.12
C SER A 207 -9.06 -17.08 27.81
N GLU A 208 -7.81 -17.46 28.13
CA GLU A 208 -7.49 -18.76 28.74
C GLU A 208 -7.33 -18.74 30.27
N GLN A 209 -7.56 -17.59 30.92
CA GLN A 209 -7.48 -17.43 32.39
C GLN A 209 -8.83 -17.16 33.08
N ARG A 210 -9.95 -17.40 32.38
CA ARG A 210 -11.31 -17.34 32.94
C ARG A 210 -12.07 -18.66 32.78
N ARG A 211 -11.49 -19.75 33.27
CA ARG A 211 -12.22 -20.95 33.65
C ARG A 211 -11.79 -21.40 35.03
#